data_AF-A0A927Z2A4-F1
#
_entry.id   AF-A0A927Z2A4-F1
#
_cell.length_a   1.000
_cell.length_b   1.000
_cell.length_c   1.000
_cell.angle_alpha   90.00
_cell.angle_beta   90.00
_cell.angle_gamma   90.00
#
_symmetry.space_group_name_H-M   'P 1'
#
loop_
_entity.id
_entity.type
_entity.pdbx_description
1 polymer ?
#
loop_
_entity_poly.entity_id
_entity_poly.type
_entity_poly.pdbx_seq_one_letter_code
_entity_poly.pdbx_strand_id
1 'polypeptide(L)'
;MYKLTIDFNEQKENIEKQLRQGEEIKHCVDASSFGGKFFNPNWVVTNYARVYSLYYKRWLCPAKKYTGKKNRAGNRAGMYFTLGRNINVSRLVANYFCDKTLIDKYGEENVDVHHIRRINPLLSCEDNNKASNLQYVLKAAYKNGDNNVLTHSFATAVQTGTYKAAEDMDVFLKAIINTAAKDSDAEVEIVNDTEYRVLIHAKGTLTEQEAEEYAKKFRKSKETFTYVRADGTTHFGRL
;
A
#
# COMPACT_ATOMS: atom_id res chain seq x y z
N MET A 1 22.54 14.50 17.35
CA MET A 1 23.07 14.39 15.98
C MET A 1 23.48 12.94 15.75
N TYR A 2 22.89 12.23 14.79
CA TYR A 2 23.31 10.85 14.49
C TYR A 2 24.60 10.90 13.66
N LYS A 3 25.65 10.20 14.11
CA LYS A 3 26.89 10.03 13.34
C LYS A 3 26.81 8.69 12.62
N LEU A 4 27.09 8.68 11.32
CA LEU A 4 27.29 7.44 10.57
C LEU A 4 28.55 6.78 11.13
N THR A 5 28.43 5.57 11.65
CA THR A 5 29.57 4.86 12.25
C THR A 5 30.13 3.77 11.35
N ILE A 6 29.35 3.29 10.37
CA ILE A 6 29.69 2.16 9.50
C ILE A 6 29.16 2.47 8.11
N ASP A 7 29.98 2.25 7.08
CA ASP A 7 29.55 2.41 5.69
C ASP A 7 28.57 1.29 5.30
N PHE A 8 27.41 1.67 4.79
CA PHE A 8 26.41 0.74 4.28
C PHE A 8 26.98 -0.11 3.13
N ASN A 9 27.80 0.46 2.25
CA ASN A 9 28.33 -0.23 1.09
C ASN A 9 29.21 -1.43 1.47
N GLU A 10 29.93 -1.34 2.58
CA GLU A 10 30.76 -2.44 3.11
C GLU A 10 29.93 -3.62 3.63
N GLN A 11 28.68 -3.38 4.05
CA GLN A 11 27.79 -4.42 4.60
C GLN A 11 26.69 -4.85 3.62
N LYS A 12 26.53 -4.13 2.50
CA LYS A 12 25.41 -4.27 1.58
C LYS A 12 25.21 -5.70 1.09
N GLU A 13 26.25 -6.33 0.54
CA GLU A 13 26.16 -7.71 0.04
C GLU A 13 25.74 -8.71 1.12
N ASN A 14 26.22 -8.51 2.35
CA ASN A 14 25.93 -9.40 3.46
C ASN A 14 24.48 -9.24 3.96
N ILE A 15 23.94 -8.03 3.89
CA ILE A 15 22.54 -7.74 4.20
C ILE A 15 21.64 -8.29 3.08
N GLU A 16 22.01 -8.09 1.82
CA GLU A 16 21.25 -8.55 0.64
C GLU A 16 21.09 -10.07 0.60
N LYS A 17 22.11 -10.83 1.02
CA LYS A 17 22.03 -12.30 1.18
C LYS A 17 20.99 -12.78 2.20
N GLN A 18 20.52 -11.91 3.10
CA GLN A 18 19.53 -12.22 4.14
C GLN A 18 18.11 -11.75 3.78
N LEU A 19 17.93 -11.22 2.57
CA LEU A 19 16.65 -10.74 2.07
C LEU A 19 15.80 -11.90 1.60
N ARG A 20 14.49 -11.75 1.79
CA ARG A 20 13.50 -12.66 1.21
C ARG A 20 13.28 -12.30 -0.26
N GLN A 21 12.74 -13.23 -1.02
CA GLN A 21 12.37 -12.95 -2.41
C GLN A 21 11.38 -11.77 -2.48
N GLY A 22 11.70 -10.78 -3.33
CA GLY A 22 10.92 -9.53 -3.48
C GLY A 22 11.15 -8.48 -2.39
N GLU A 23 12.04 -8.73 -1.44
CA GLU A 23 12.39 -7.76 -0.41
C GLU A 23 13.43 -6.76 -0.93
N GLU A 24 13.11 -5.47 -0.84
CA GLU A 24 13.96 -4.35 -1.24
C GLU A 24 14.51 -3.65 0.01
N ILE A 25 15.74 -3.14 -0.05
CA ILE A 25 16.38 -2.38 1.04
C ILE A 25 16.60 -0.92 0.67
N LYS A 26 16.42 -0.04 1.66
CA LYS A 26 16.82 1.37 1.58
C LYS A 26 17.59 1.78 2.83
N HIS A 27 18.65 2.56 2.63
CA HIS A 27 19.48 3.11 3.70
C HIS A 27 18.82 4.37 4.26
N CYS A 28 18.71 4.47 5.59
CA CYS A 28 17.93 5.51 6.26
C CYS A 28 18.67 6.86 6.39
N VAL A 29 19.06 7.46 5.26
CA VAL A 29 19.88 8.68 5.21
C VAL A 29 19.11 9.99 4.93
N ASP A 30 17.79 9.91 4.77
CA ASP A 30 16.95 11.09 4.47
C ASP A 30 16.68 11.91 5.74
N ALA A 31 17.61 12.81 6.06
CA ALA A 31 17.55 13.69 7.23
C ALA A 31 16.51 14.81 7.10
N SER A 32 16.09 15.14 5.87
CA SER A 32 15.10 16.17 5.56
C SER A 32 13.67 15.71 5.83
N SER A 33 13.34 14.46 5.52
CA SER A 33 11.96 13.96 5.67
C SER A 33 11.51 13.88 7.14
N PHE A 34 10.27 14.27 7.39
CA PHE A 34 9.58 14.26 8.69
C PHE A 34 10.33 15.01 9.80
N GLY A 35 11.01 16.10 9.44
CA GLY A 35 11.85 16.89 10.36
C GLY A 35 12.95 16.04 11.02
N GLY A 36 13.49 15.06 10.31
CA GLY A 36 14.56 14.17 10.78
C GLY A 36 14.13 13.14 11.82
N LYS A 37 12.82 12.97 12.08
CA LYS A 37 12.31 12.02 13.10
C LYS A 37 12.47 10.54 12.72
N PHE A 38 12.49 10.25 11.42
CA PHE A 38 12.64 8.89 10.88
C PHE A 38 14.00 8.68 10.19
N PHE A 39 14.96 9.52 10.56
CA PHE A 39 16.34 9.45 10.10
C PHE A 39 17.20 8.74 11.15
N ASN A 40 17.88 7.67 10.72
CA ASN A 40 18.99 7.10 11.46
C ASN A 40 19.95 6.46 10.44
N PRO A 41 21.09 7.11 10.14
CA PRO A 41 22.00 6.65 9.10
C PRO A 41 22.68 5.33 9.45
N ASN A 42 22.52 4.81 10.68
CA ASN A 42 22.97 3.47 11.03
C ASN A 42 21.91 2.39 10.81
N TRP A 43 20.77 2.72 10.19
CA TRP A 43 19.69 1.77 9.92
C TRP A 43 19.47 1.58 8.42
N VAL A 44 19.11 0.35 8.06
CA VAL A 44 18.60 -0.03 6.74
C VAL A 44 17.19 -0.58 6.96
N VAL A 45 16.23 -0.14 6.17
CA VAL A 45 14.83 -0.59 6.24
C VAL A 45 14.44 -1.32 4.97
N THR A 46 13.56 -2.31 5.09
CA THR A 46 13.02 -3.05 3.95
C THR A 46 11.56 -2.70 3.68
N ASN A 47 11.10 -2.94 2.45
CA ASN A 47 9.69 -2.86 2.07
C ASN A 47 8.81 -3.89 2.82
N TYR A 48 9.40 -4.88 3.51
CA TYR A 48 8.72 -5.86 4.36
C TYR A 48 8.74 -5.48 5.85
N ALA A 49 9.09 -4.22 6.15
CA ALA A 49 9.13 -3.67 7.51
C ALA A 49 10.15 -4.30 8.46
N ARG A 50 11.24 -4.85 7.89
CA ARG A 50 12.42 -5.25 8.65
C ARG A 50 13.40 -4.09 8.73
N VAL A 51 14.07 -3.96 9.87
CA VAL A 51 15.09 -2.92 10.06
C VAL A 51 16.39 -3.56 10.51
N TYR A 52 17.45 -3.38 9.74
CA TYR A 52 18.79 -3.80 10.09
C TYR A 52 19.54 -2.64 10.73
N SER A 53 20.18 -2.88 11.88
CA SER A 53 21.11 -1.93 12.47
C SER A 53 22.52 -2.23 11.98
N LEU A 54 23.12 -1.30 11.23
CA LEU A 54 24.54 -1.33 10.87
C LEU A 54 25.41 -1.36 12.12
N TYR A 55 25.06 -0.54 13.14
CA TYR A 55 25.79 -0.46 14.40
C TYR A 55 25.83 -1.79 15.16
N TYR A 56 24.68 -2.47 15.27
CA TYR A 56 24.59 -3.75 16.00
C TYR A 56 24.79 -4.98 15.09
N LYS A 57 24.97 -4.76 13.78
CA LYS A 57 25.08 -5.79 12.73
C LYS A 57 23.99 -6.88 12.84
N ARG A 58 22.74 -6.46 13.06
CA ARG A 58 21.60 -7.39 13.21
C ARG A 58 20.27 -6.77 12.81
N TRP A 59 19.32 -7.63 12.43
CA TRP A 59 17.91 -7.29 12.31
C TRP A 59 17.34 -6.95 13.70
N LEU A 60 16.70 -5.79 13.79
CA LEU A 60 16.06 -5.30 14.99
C LEU A 60 14.67 -5.93 15.11
N CYS A 61 14.31 -6.34 16.32
CA CYS A 61 12.96 -6.80 16.63
C CYS A 61 12.14 -5.61 17.16
N PRO A 62 11.07 -5.20 16.45
CA PRO A 62 10.20 -4.12 16.90
C PRO A 62 9.32 -4.56 18.07
N ALA A 63 9.12 -3.66 19.04
CA ALA A 63 8.25 -3.91 20.16
C ALA A 63 6.79 -3.59 19.81
N LYS A 64 5.86 -4.44 20.26
CA LYS A 64 4.41 -4.17 20.23
C LYS A 64 4.07 -3.12 21.29
N LYS A 65 3.53 -1.97 20.87
CA LYS A 65 3.05 -0.91 21.76
C LYS A 65 1.54 -0.73 21.59
N TYR A 66 0.79 -1.08 22.62
CA TYR A 66 -0.64 -0.87 22.63
C TYR A 66 -0.99 0.57 23.03
N THR A 67 -1.83 1.22 22.22
CA THR A 67 -2.24 2.62 22.33
C THR A 67 -3.75 2.75 22.46
N GLY A 68 -4.23 3.91 22.91
CA GLY A 68 -5.66 4.14 23.13
C GLY A 68 -6.20 3.61 24.46
N LYS A 69 -7.46 3.95 24.73
CA LYS A 69 -8.19 3.57 25.95
C LYS A 69 -8.44 2.06 25.95
N LYS A 70 -8.29 1.42 27.12
CA LYS A 70 -8.75 0.05 27.33
C LYS A 70 -10.27 0.02 27.29
N ASN A 71 -10.86 -0.93 26.58
CA ASN A 71 -12.27 -1.25 26.71
C ASN A 71 -12.51 -2.10 27.98
N ARG A 72 -13.77 -2.41 28.30
CA ARG A 72 -14.14 -3.21 29.48
C ARG A 72 -13.50 -4.61 29.51
N ALA A 73 -13.15 -5.16 28.35
CA ALA A 73 -12.45 -6.44 28.22
C ALA A 73 -10.92 -6.32 28.37
N GLY A 74 -10.39 -5.13 28.68
CA GLY A 74 -8.95 -4.88 28.83
C GLY A 74 -8.20 -4.67 27.51
N ASN A 75 -8.89 -4.75 26.37
CA ASN A 75 -8.31 -4.56 25.04
C ASN A 75 -8.13 -3.07 24.73
N ARG A 76 -6.99 -2.70 24.16
CA ARG A 76 -6.69 -1.31 23.77
C ARG A 76 -7.11 -1.06 22.32
N ALA A 77 -7.61 0.15 22.04
CA ALA A 77 -8.16 0.53 20.73
C ALA A 77 -7.12 0.66 19.61
N GLY A 78 -5.83 0.84 19.95
CA GLY A 78 -4.74 1.00 19.00
C GLY A 78 -3.56 0.07 19.29
N MET A 79 -2.82 -0.27 18.24
CA MET A 79 -1.61 -1.07 18.33
C MET A 79 -0.62 -0.56 17.28
N TYR A 80 0.60 -0.25 17.71
CA TYR A 80 1.70 0.12 16.82
C TYR A 80 2.93 -0.73 17.10
N PHE A 81 3.79 -0.82 16.11
CA PHE A 81 5.11 -1.45 16.23
C PHE A 81 6.17 -0.36 16.25
N THR A 82 7.04 -0.39 17.25
CA THR A 82 8.03 0.67 17.45
C THR A 82 9.44 0.14 17.61
N LEU A 83 10.41 0.89 17.09
CA LEU A 83 11.84 0.71 17.34
C LEU A 83 12.33 1.77 18.32
N GLY A 84 12.96 1.35 19.41
CA GLY A 84 13.51 2.24 20.43
C GLY A 84 12.48 3.19 21.06
N ARG A 85 12.89 4.43 21.38
CA ARG A 85 12.06 5.45 22.06
C ARG A 85 11.07 6.15 21.11
N ASN A 86 10.19 5.40 20.44
CA ASN A 86 9.01 5.84 19.67
C ASN A 86 9.13 5.98 18.13
N ILE A 87 10.08 5.32 17.46
CA ILE A 87 10.05 5.29 15.98
C ILE A 87 8.98 4.29 15.53
N ASN A 88 7.90 4.80 14.91
CA ASN A 88 6.85 3.96 14.35
C ASN A 88 7.34 3.30 13.05
N VAL A 89 7.32 1.97 13.03
CA VAL A 89 7.77 1.18 11.87
C VAL A 89 6.94 1.50 10.63
N SER A 90 5.62 1.71 10.74
CA SER A 90 4.78 2.02 9.58
C SER A 90 5.22 3.32 8.90
N ARG A 91 5.50 4.36 9.68
CA ARG A 91 5.98 5.64 9.16
C ARG A 91 7.38 5.55 8.58
N LEU A 92 8.25 4.77 9.20
CA LEU A 92 9.58 4.50 8.66
C LEU A 92 9.47 3.83 7.29
N VAL A 93 8.71 2.75 7.17
CA VAL A 93 8.54 2.02 5.89
C VAL A 93 7.91 2.91 4.83
N ALA A 94 6.83 3.62 5.16
CA ALA A 94 6.15 4.50 4.21
C ALA A 94 7.06 5.61 3.69
N ASN A 95 7.91 6.19 4.55
CA ASN A 95 8.85 7.23 4.13
C ASN A 95 9.83 6.78 3.05
N TYR A 96 10.18 5.49 3.02
CA TYR A 96 11.16 4.98 2.08
C TYR A 96 10.54 4.26 0.89
N PHE A 97 9.35 3.67 1.01
CA PHE A 97 8.79 2.78 -0.01
C PHE A 97 7.39 3.15 -0.53
N CYS A 98 6.68 4.09 0.09
CA CYS A 98 5.38 4.53 -0.39
C CYS A 98 5.50 5.79 -1.26
N ASP A 99 4.50 6.00 -2.13
CA ASP A 99 4.38 7.20 -2.98
C ASP A 99 4.29 8.48 -2.15
N LYS A 100 5.16 9.45 -2.44
CA LYS A 100 5.25 10.74 -1.73
C LYS A 100 4.43 11.86 -2.37
N THR A 101 3.68 11.61 -3.46
CA THR A 101 2.89 12.62 -4.17
C THR A 101 2.00 13.47 -3.24
N LEU A 102 1.37 12.86 -2.22
CA LEU A 102 0.55 13.59 -1.24
C LEU A 102 1.38 14.47 -0.30
N ILE A 103 2.58 14.03 0.09
CA ILE A 103 3.52 14.84 0.88
C ILE A 103 3.95 16.04 0.04
N ASP A 104 4.35 15.80 -1.20
CA ASP A 104 4.89 16.84 -2.09
C ASP A 104 3.82 17.90 -2.42
N LYS A 105 2.56 17.49 -2.54
CA LYS A 105 1.43 18.39 -2.85
C LYS A 105 0.90 19.17 -1.65
N TYR A 106 0.81 18.54 -0.49
CA TYR A 106 0.08 19.11 0.67
C TYR A 106 0.94 19.37 1.90
N GLY A 107 2.20 18.95 1.91
CA GLY A 107 3.09 19.07 3.06
C GLY A 107 2.94 17.91 4.06
N GLU A 108 4.04 17.53 4.70
CA GLU A 108 4.13 16.45 5.68
C GLU A 108 3.20 16.65 6.89
N GLU A 109 2.97 17.90 7.27
CA GLU A 109 2.11 18.29 8.37
C GLU A 109 0.63 17.98 8.11
N ASN A 110 0.24 17.81 6.84
CA ASN A 110 -1.14 17.55 6.43
C ASN A 110 -1.41 16.09 6.08
N VAL A 111 -0.42 15.20 6.17
CA VAL A 111 -0.57 13.77 5.85
C VAL A 111 -0.27 12.84 7.02
N ASP A 112 -0.90 11.67 7.03
CA ASP A 112 -0.58 10.56 7.92
C ASP A 112 -0.39 9.26 7.14
N VAL A 113 0.20 8.26 7.80
CA VAL A 113 0.36 6.91 7.24
C VAL A 113 -0.76 6.04 7.74
N HIS A 114 -1.49 5.44 6.80
CA HIS A 114 -2.58 4.52 7.08
C HIS A 114 -2.29 3.12 6.57
N HIS A 115 -2.84 2.13 7.27
CA HIS A 115 -2.84 0.76 6.81
C HIS A 115 -4.01 0.53 5.85
N ILE A 116 -3.75 0.06 4.64
CA ILE A 116 -4.80 -0.24 3.65
C ILE A 116 -5.76 -1.28 4.21
N ARG A 117 -5.21 -2.35 4.80
CA ARG A 117 -5.96 -3.37 5.52
C ARG A 117 -5.88 -3.09 7.02
N ARG A 118 -6.97 -3.36 7.73
CA ARG A 118 -7.01 -3.23 9.19
C ARG A 118 -5.89 -4.06 9.85
N ILE A 119 -5.20 -3.46 10.81
CA ILE A 119 -4.16 -4.14 11.59
C ILE A 119 -4.74 -5.40 12.25
N ASN A 120 -4.10 -6.54 11.99
CA ASN A 120 -4.47 -7.81 12.60
C ASN A 120 -3.49 -8.14 13.76
N PRO A 121 -3.98 -8.25 15.01
CA PRO A 121 -3.13 -8.50 16.17
C PRO A 121 -2.44 -9.88 16.18
N LEU A 122 -2.96 -10.82 15.39
CA LEU A 122 -2.39 -12.16 15.22
C LEU A 122 -1.22 -12.17 14.23
N LEU A 123 -1.10 -11.15 13.38
CA LEU A 123 -0.02 -11.06 12.40
C LEU A 123 1.26 -10.47 13.01
N SER A 124 2.38 -10.73 12.35
CA SER A 124 3.70 -10.21 12.70
C SER A 124 3.79 -8.69 12.48
N CYS A 125 4.84 -8.05 13.00
CA CYS A 125 5.14 -6.66 12.66
C CYS A 125 5.34 -6.51 11.14
N GLU A 126 6.07 -7.46 10.56
CA GLU A 126 6.44 -7.47 9.15
C GLU A 126 5.17 -7.47 8.30
N ASP A 127 4.24 -8.40 8.55
CA ASP A 127 3.00 -8.53 7.77
C ASP A 127 2.06 -7.34 7.92
N ASN A 128 1.94 -6.78 9.12
CA ASN A 128 1.09 -5.61 9.33
C ASN A 128 1.66 -4.36 8.66
N ASN A 129 2.99 -4.21 8.55
CA ASN A 129 3.62 -2.95 8.14
C ASN A 129 4.37 -3.03 6.80
N LYS A 130 4.15 -4.07 5.99
CA LYS A 130 4.67 -4.11 4.62
C LYS A 130 4.27 -2.85 3.86
N ALA A 131 5.15 -2.32 3.01
CA ALA A 131 4.88 -1.15 2.19
C ALA A 131 3.60 -1.31 1.35
N SER A 132 3.34 -2.53 0.86
CA SER A 132 2.11 -2.87 0.12
C SER A 132 0.82 -2.80 0.95
N ASN A 133 0.91 -2.66 2.28
CA ASN A 133 -0.21 -2.43 3.17
C ASN A 133 -0.24 -1.00 3.73
N LEU A 134 0.61 -0.09 3.24
CA LEU A 134 0.74 1.27 3.76
C LEU A 134 0.47 2.30 2.66
N GLN A 135 -0.14 3.41 3.04
CA GLN A 135 -0.37 4.55 2.15
C GLN A 135 -0.35 5.86 2.93
N TYR A 136 -0.01 6.96 2.25
CA TYR A 136 -0.23 8.30 2.77
C TYR A 136 -1.67 8.73 2.54
N VAL A 137 -2.23 9.48 3.48
CA VAL A 137 -3.60 10.01 3.45
C VAL A 137 -3.64 11.39 4.11
N LEU A 138 -4.60 12.24 3.73
CA LEU A 138 -4.77 13.56 4.33
C LEU A 138 -5.29 13.48 5.78
N LYS A 139 -4.71 14.23 6.72
CA LYS A 139 -5.18 14.30 8.11
C LYS A 139 -6.57 14.88 8.25
N ALA A 140 -6.94 15.82 7.37
CA ALA A 140 -8.29 16.38 7.31
C ALA A 140 -9.35 15.29 7.10
N ALA A 141 -8.94 14.18 6.47
CA ALA A 141 -9.79 13.03 6.31
C ALA A 141 -10.29 12.52 7.68
N TYR A 142 -9.40 12.33 8.65
CA TYR A 142 -9.71 11.71 9.94
C TYR A 142 -10.59 12.51 10.90
N LYS A 143 -10.66 13.84 10.77
CA LYS A 143 -11.30 14.68 11.80
C LYS A 143 -12.82 14.60 11.82
N ASN A 144 -13.46 14.06 10.79
CA ASN A 144 -14.92 14.02 10.69
C ASN A 144 -15.56 12.72 11.21
N GLY A 145 -14.81 11.81 11.83
CA GLY A 145 -15.39 10.58 12.43
C GLY A 145 -15.92 9.56 11.43
N ASP A 146 -15.89 9.88 10.13
CA ASP A 146 -16.10 8.92 9.06
C ASP A 146 -14.87 8.01 8.99
N ASN A 147 -14.98 6.74 9.36
CA ASN A 147 -13.93 5.76 9.04
C ASN A 147 -13.80 5.47 7.53
N ASN A 148 -14.55 6.22 6.70
CA ASN A 148 -14.56 6.15 5.24
C ASN A 148 -13.76 7.28 4.58
N VAL A 149 -12.98 8.07 5.33
CA VAL A 149 -12.51 9.33 4.75
C VAL A 149 -11.36 9.12 3.80
N LEU A 150 -11.67 9.38 2.53
CA LEU A 150 -10.75 9.72 1.44
C LEU A 150 -9.53 8.80 1.42
N THR A 151 -9.79 7.49 1.28
CA THR A 151 -8.99 6.74 0.33
C THR A 151 -9.06 7.53 -0.98
N HIS A 152 -7.98 8.20 -1.38
CA HIS A 152 -7.76 8.33 -2.82
C HIS A 152 -7.73 6.88 -3.27
N SER A 153 -8.86 6.48 -3.84
CA SER A 153 -9.24 5.09 -3.94
C SER A 153 -8.45 4.55 -5.10
N PHE A 154 -7.24 4.09 -4.81
CA PHE A 154 -6.36 3.63 -5.84
C PHE A 154 -6.93 2.32 -6.38
N ALA A 155 -7.57 2.40 -7.55
CA ALA A 155 -8.06 1.22 -8.24
C ALA A 155 -6.87 0.52 -8.86
N THR A 156 -6.68 -0.76 -8.55
CA THR A 156 -5.70 -1.61 -9.23
C THR A 156 -6.32 -2.34 -10.41
N ALA A 157 -7.64 -2.48 -10.43
CA ALA A 157 -8.40 -3.10 -11.50
C ALA A 157 -9.73 -2.40 -11.77
N VAL A 158 -10.13 -2.38 -13.04
CA VAL A 158 -11.44 -1.92 -13.50
C VAL A 158 -12.23 -3.12 -14.01
N GLN A 159 -13.44 -3.33 -13.49
CA GLN A 159 -14.39 -4.28 -14.04
C GLN A 159 -15.08 -3.65 -15.25
N THR A 160 -14.93 -4.30 -16.40
CA THR A 160 -15.41 -3.77 -17.68
C THR A 160 -16.78 -4.32 -18.08
N GLY A 161 -17.26 -5.36 -17.42
CA GLY A 161 -18.58 -5.92 -17.62
C GLY A 161 -18.86 -7.15 -16.78
N THR A 162 -20.12 -7.61 -16.88
CA THR A 162 -20.58 -8.90 -16.37
C THR A 162 -21.21 -9.64 -17.54
N TYR A 163 -20.79 -10.88 -17.79
CA TYR A 163 -21.22 -11.68 -18.94
C TYR A 163 -21.98 -12.91 -18.48
N LYS A 164 -23.13 -13.18 -19.10
CA LYS A 164 -23.96 -14.36 -18.80
C LYS A 164 -23.64 -15.59 -19.65
N ALA A 165 -22.91 -15.39 -20.75
CA ALA A 165 -22.47 -16.43 -21.66
C ALA A 165 -20.95 -16.35 -21.81
N ALA A 166 -20.28 -17.51 -21.71
CA ALA A 166 -18.83 -17.61 -21.81
C ALA A 166 -18.31 -17.17 -23.20
N GLU A 167 -19.10 -17.38 -24.25
CA GLU A 167 -18.76 -17.00 -25.63
C GLU A 167 -18.70 -15.47 -25.81
N ASP A 168 -19.63 -14.72 -25.20
CA ASP A 168 -19.64 -13.25 -25.23
C ASP A 168 -18.44 -12.65 -24.47
N MET A 169 -18.02 -13.32 -23.40
CA MET A 169 -16.82 -12.98 -22.63
C MET A 169 -15.54 -13.23 -23.46
N ASP A 170 -15.42 -14.38 -24.13
CA ASP A 170 -14.23 -14.73 -24.91
C ASP A 170 -14.01 -13.79 -26.12
N VAL A 171 -15.10 -13.41 -26.80
CA VAL A 171 -15.06 -12.38 -27.87
C VAL A 171 -14.59 -11.04 -27.31
N PHE A 172 -15.00 -10.68 -26.10
CA PHE A 172 -14.61 -9.42 -25.46
C PHE A 172 -13.16 -9.44 -24.94
N LEU A 173 -12.70 -10.55 -24.34
CA LEU A 173 -11.30 -10.72 -23.92
C LEU A 173 -10.34 -10.62 -25.10
N LYS A 174 -10.65 -11.26 -26.23
CA LYS A 174 -9.86 -11.14 -27.46
C LYS A 174 -9.81 -9.71 -27.97
N ALA A 175 -10.91 -8.96 -27.86
CA ALA A 175 -10.94 -7.53 -28.20
C ALA A 175 -10.09 -6.67 -27.25
N ILE A 176 -10.14 -6.94 -25.93
CA ILE A 176 -9.30 -6.26 -24.94
C ILE A 176 -7.83 -6.58 -25.18
N ILE A 177 -7.45 -7.84 -25.33
CA ILE A 177 -6.06 -8.26 -25.55
C ILE A 177 -5.50 -7.58 -26.81
N ASN A 178 -6.28 -7.48 -27.88
CA ASN A 178 -5.87 -6.77 -29.10
C ASN A 178 -5.81 -5.24 -28.96
N THR A 179 -6.54 -4.65 -28.02
CA THR A 179 -6.57 -3.19 -27.79
C THR A 179 -5.60 -2.74 -26.69
N ALA A 180 -5.32 -3.61 -25.72
CA ALA A 180 -4.57 -3.34 -24.48
C ALA A 180 -3.14 -3.91 -24.49
N ALA A 181 -2.68 -4.45 -25.62
CA ALA A 181 -1.50 -5.30 -25.79
C ALA A 181 -0.12 -4.75 -25.35
N LYS A 182 -0.03 -3.59 -24.68
CA LYS A 182 1.26 -3.05 -24.21
C LYS A 182 1.32 -2.77 -22.71
N ASP A 183 0.22 -2.44 -22.04
CA ASP A 183 0.28 -1.83 -20.69
C ASP A 183 -0.72 -2.35 -19.65
N SER A 184 -1.41 -3.47 -19.92
CA SER A 184 -2.48 -3.96 -19.04
C SER A 184 -2.52 -5.49 -18.99
N ASP A 185 -2.86 -6.04 -17.82
CA ASP A 185 -3.16 -7.47 -17.63
C ASP A 185 -4.67 -7.65 -17.42
N ALA A 186 -5.31 -8.56 -18.15
CA ALA A 186 -6.73 -8.86 -17.99
C ALA A 186 -6.92 -10.19 -17.26
N GLU A 187 -7.81 -10.20 -16.28
CA GLU A 187 -8.17 -11.37 -15.48
C GLU A 187 -9.68 -11.64 -15.59
N VAL A 188 -10.07 -12.91 -15.54
CA VAL A 188 -11.46 -13.34 -15.52
C VAL A 188 -11.78 -13.95 -14.17
N GLU A 189 -12.78 -13.40 -13.50
CA GLU A 189 -13.34 -13.94 -12.26
C GLU A 189 -14.68 -14.62 -12.57
N ILE A 190 -14.84 -15.88 -12.17
CA ILE A 190 -16.11 -16.61 -12.25
C ILE A 190 -16.91 -16.27 -11.00
N VAL A 191 -18.02 -15.54 -11.16
CA VAL A 191 -18.87 -15.10 -10.05
C VAL A 191 -19.83 -16.21 -9.62
N ASN A 192 -20.39 -16.92 -10.60
CA ASN A 192 -21.21 -18.12 -10.42
C ASN A 192 -21.26 -18.90 -11.74
N ASP A 193 -21.96 -20.04 -11.74
CA ASP A 193 -22.07 -20.95 -12.89
C ASP A 193 -22.62 -20.31 -14.18
N THR A 194 -23.18 -19.10 -14.08
CA THR A 194 -23.80 -18.37 -15.19
C THR A 194 -23.28 -16.95 -15.35
N GLU A 195 -22.25 -16.55 -14.59
CA GLU A 195 -21.82 -15.15 -14.53
C GLU A 195 -20.31 -15.01 -14.42
N TYR A 196 -19.73 -14.28 -15.36
CA TYR A 196 -18.30 -14.00 -15.46
C TYR A 196 -18.04 -12.49 -15.35
N ARG A 197 -16.99 -12.11 -14.62
CA ARG A 197 -16.46 -10.74 -14.53
C ARG A 197 -15.11 -10.68 -15.22
N VAL A 198 -14.90 -9.61 -15.98
CA VAL A 198 -13.60 -9.30 -16.57
C VAL A 198 -13.02 -8.11 -15.82
N LEU A 199 -11.85 -8.31 -15.22
CA LEU A 199 -11.07 -7.31 -14.52
C LEU A 199 -9.87 -6.92 -15.38
N ILE A 200 -9.67 -5.62 -15.62
CA ILE A 200 -8.47 -5.12 -16.28
C ILE A 200 -7.60 -4.44 -15.24
N HIS A 201 -6.44 -5.01 -14.99
CA HIS A 201 -5.43 -4.47 -14.09
C HIS A 201 -4.63 -3.38 -14.80
N ALA A 202 -4.42 -2.28 -14.10
CA ALA A 202 -3.54 -1.21 -14.55
C ALA A 202 -2.09 -1.49 -14.09
N LYS A 203 -1.10 -1.12 -14.90
CA LYS A 203 0.30 -1.06 -14.43
C LYS A 203 0.47 0.11 -13.46
N GLY A 204 0.13 -0.11 -12.20
CA GLY A 204 0.25 0.86 -11.12
C GLY A 204 -1.09 1.20 -10.45
N THR A 205 -1.07 2.18 -9.56
CA THR A 205 -2.24 2.67 -8.82
C THR A 205 -2.91 3.81 -9.58
N LEU A 206 -4.19 3.64 -9.96
CA LEU A 206 -4.98 4.70 -10.60
C LEU A 206 -5.77 5.50 -9.57
N THR A 207 -5.74 6.82 -9.61
CA THR A 207 -6.72 7.65 -8.90
C THR A 207 -8.14 7.36 -9.38
N GLU A 208 -9.18 7.81 -8.66
CA GLU A 208 -10.57 7.56 -9.06
C GLU A 208 -10.91 8.16 -10.43
N GLN A 209 -10.42 9.36 -10.74
CA GLN A 209 -10.59 9.98 -12.06
C GLN A 209 -9.84 9.21 -13.15
N GLU A 210 -8.61 8.77 -12.88
CA GLU A 210 -7.84 7.96 -13.83
C GLU A 210 -8.48 6.58 -14.03
N ALA A 211 -9.02 5.97 -12.98
CA ALA A 211 -9.76 4.72 -13.06
C ALA A 211 -11.03 4.87 -13.89
N GLU A 212 -11.72 6.02 -13.78
CA GLU A 212 -12.88 6.35 -14.60
C GLU A 212 -12.50 6.57 -16.08
N GLU A 213 -11.44 7.33 -16.35
CA GLU A 213 -10.91 7.51 -17.71
C GLU A 213 -10.39 6.21 -18.32
N TYR A 214 -9.73 5.39 -17.51
CA TYR A 214 -9.26 4.07 -17.90
C TYR A 214 -10.44 3.15 -18.20
N ALA A 215 -11.49 3.15 -17.38
CA ALA A 215 -12.74 2.43 -17.63
C ALA A 215 -13.42 2.86 -18.93
N LYS A 216 -13.41 4.17 -19.24
CA LYS A 216 -13.98 4.70 -20.48
C LYS A 216 -13.32 4.12 -21.74
N LYS A 217 -12.03 3.77 -21.70
CA LYS A 217 -11.30 3.19 -22.86
C LYS A 217 -11.77 1.79 -23.25
N PHE A 218 -12.29 1.02 -22.29
CA PHE A 218 -12.66 -0.39 -22.48
C PHE A 218 -14.18 -0.62 -22.52
N ARG A 219 -14.96 0.46 -22.62
CA ARG A 219 -16.41 0.41 -22.47
C ARG A 219 -17.12 0.01 -23.76
N LYS A 220 -18.07 -0.94 -23.66
CA LYS A 220 -19.02 -1.28 -24.75
C LYS A 220 -20.45 -0.79 -24.51
N SER A 221 -20.88 -0.54 -23.26
CA SER A 221 -22.24 -0.09 -22.92
C SER A 221 -22.29 1.01 -21.83
N LYS A 222 -23.35 1.84 -21.87
CA LYS A 222 -23.44 3.15 -21.19
C LYS A 222 -23.83 3.14 -19.70
N GLU A 223 -24.00 2.00 -19.03
CA GLU A 223 -24.86 2.02 -17.83
C GLU A 223 -24.16 1.99 -16.47
N THR A 224 -23.02 1.33 -16.27
CA THR A 224 -22.29 1.34 -14.98
C THR A 224 -20.81 0.99 -15.17
N PHE A 225 -19.93 1.52 -14.33
CA PHE A 225 -18.56 1.02 -14.22
C PHE A 225 -18.29 0.61 -12.76
N THR A 226 -17.51 -0.45 -12.60
CA THR A 226 -17.13 -0.94 -11.27
C THR A 226 -15.62 -0.97 -11.21
N TYR A 227 -15.02 -0.47 -10.14
CA TYR A 227 -13.59 -0.62 -9.93
C TYR A 227 -13.33 -1.32 -8.60
N VAL A 228 -12.29 -2.14 -8.58
CA VAL A 228 -11.87 -2.89 -7.40
C VAL A 228 -10.74 -2.10 -6.75
N ARG A 229 -10.98 -1.69 -5.51
CA ARG A 229 -10.00 -0.97 -4.70
C ARG A 229 -8.90 -1.93 -4.22
N ALA A 230 -7.74 -1.37 -3.89
CA ALA A 230 -6.62 -2.13 -3.32
C ALA A 230 -6.95 -2.87 -1.99
N ASP A 231 -8.03 -2.50 -1.31
CA ASP A 231 -8.55 -3.18 -0.11
C ASP A 231 -9.51 -4.34 -0.42
N GLY A 232 -9.75 -4.65 -1.70
CA GLY A 232 -10.63 -5.71 -2.18
C GLY A 232 -12.12 -5.31 -2.22
N THR A 233 -12.45 -4.05 -1.92
CA THR A 233 -13.83 -3.57 -2.01
C THR A 233 -14.19 -3.18 -3.44
N THR A 234 -15.35 -3.66 -3.87
CA THR A 234 -15.93 -3.36 -5.18
C THR A 234 -16.75 -2.08 -5.07
N HIS A 235 -16.34 -1.03 -5.78
CA HIS A 235 -17.05 0.25 -5.80
C HIS A 235 -17.83 0.44 -7.11
N PHE A 236 -19.11 0.77 -6.96
CA PHE A 236 -20.02 1.02 -8.07
C PHE A 236 -20.06 2.52 -8.38
N GLY A 237 -19.51 2.89 -9.53
CA GLY A 237 -19.71 4.21 -10.11
C GLY A 237 -20.92 4.17 -11.05
N ARG A 238 -21.90 5.05 -10.81
CA ARG A 238 -22.77 5.54 -11.87
C ARG A 238 -22.15 6.83 -12.40
N LEU A 239 -22.04 6.93 -13.72
CA LEU A 239 -21.84 8.24 -14.37
C LEU A 239 -23.08 9.09 -14.18
#